data_AF-A0A7V0Z788-F1
#
_entry.id   AF-A0A7V0Z788-F1
#
_cell.length_a   1.000
_cell.length_b   1.000
_cell.length_c   1.000
_cell.angle_alpha   90.00
_cell.angle_beta   90.00
_cell.angle_gamma   90.00
#
_symmetry.space_group_name_H-M   'P 1'
#
loop_
_entity.id
_entity.type
_entity.pdbx_description
1 polymer ?
#
loop_
_entity_poly.entity_id
_entity_poly.type
_entity_poly.pdbx_seq_one_letter_code
_entity_poly.pdbx_strand_id
1 'polypeptide(L)'
;MPEWLNFVDEKRRVNFVKVLAEISQLQDKKDLNFIIIGALSLLMQGYLKYTAYWDIDLLFRNAQRLKEFINHPKPQNLRIVNYDDELMISEKITSFHTAWSFTKTWFNVDYILREGVFEFYTENLSSFKPYTTIVELKDGKFPIELYLAHPWDLFVEKVLSPRVVKDIELKVDMSVDIRHIYIIYKQEHEKQDFWEHIIKKIRRINKEIEFKTKLSTILNLSEELGYGQIIIPDSVSSFLKE
;
A
#
# COMPACT_ATOMS: atom_id res chain seq x y z
N MET A 1 5.91 20.01 9.04
CA MET A 1 4.85 18.99 8.96
C MET A 1 4.99 18.28 7.62
N PRO A 2 4.96 16.93 7.54
CA PRO A 2 5.13 16.23 6.27
C PRO A 2 3.99 16.53 5.29
N GLU A 3 4.30 16.64 4.00
CA GLU A 3 3.34 17.05 2.95
C GLU A 3 2.11 16.13 2.91
N TRP A 4 2.31 14.81 3.09
CA TRP A 4 1.24 13.82 3.03
C TRP A 4 0.12 14.07 4.05
N LEU A 5 0.42 14.72 5.18
CA LEU A 5 -0.58 14.99 6.21
C LEU A 5 -1.61 16.03 5.76
N ASN A 6 -1.28 16.85 4.76
CA ASN A 6 -2.21 17.81 4.16
C ASN A 6 -3.42 17.11 3.51
N PHE A 7 -3.26 15.86 3.08
CA PHE A 7 -4.29 15.05 2.44
C PHE A 7 -5.08 14.18 3.42
N VAL A 8 -4.81 14.29 4.73
CA VAL A 8 -5.62 13.68 5.78
C VAL A 8 -6.61 14.71 6.30
N ASP A 9 -7.88 14.32 6.49
CA ASP A 9 -8.93 15.16 7.09
C ASP A 9 -8.42 15.80 8.39
N GLU A 10 -8.48 17.14 8.46
CA GLU A 10 -7.97 17.94 9.56
C GLU A 10 -8.48 17.47 10.92
N LYS A 11 -9.76 17.09 11.00
CA LYS A 11 -10.39 16.61 12.24
C LYS A 11 -9.80 15.28 12.72
N ARG A 12 -9.15 14.53 11.84
CA ARG A 12 -8.61 13.20 12.12
C ARG A 12 -7.08 13.18 12.23
N ARG A 13 -6.36 14.20 11.73
CA ARG A 13 -4.88 14.27 11.70
C ARG A 13 -4.21 13.89 13.03
N VAL A 14 -4.69 14.44 14.14
CA VAL A 14 -4.13 14.15 15.48
C VAL A 14 -4.22 12.67 15.80
N ASN A 15 -5.40 12.07 15.60
CA ASN A 15 -5.60 10.66 15.87
C ASN A 15 -4.77 9.78 14.92
N PHE A 16 -4.70 10.17 13.64
CA PHE A 16 -3.95 9.47 12.62
C PHE A 16 -2.47 9.35 12.97
N VAL A 17 -1.85 10.49 13.32
CA VAL A 17 -0.44 10.56 13.70
C VAL A 17 -0.17 9.72 14.96
N LYS A 18 -1.06 9.75 15.94
CA LYS A 18 -0.93 8.90 17.15
C LYS A 18 -1.01 7.41 16.82
N VAL A 19 -1.95 7.02 15.96
CA VAL A 19 -2.07 5.63 15.49
C VAL A 19 -0.82 5.20 14.72
N LEU A 20 -0.29 6.03 13.81
CA LEU A 20 0.95 5.73 13.09
C LEU A 20 2.16 5.62 14.02
N ALA A 21 2.27 6.50 15.01
CA ALA A 21 3.34 6.46 16.00
C ALA A 21 3.26 5.18 16.85
N GLU A 22 2.05 4.75 17.22
CA GLU A 22 1.85 3.48 17.92
C GLU A 22 2.22 2.28 17.05
N ILE A 23 1.74 2.23 15.80
CA ILE A 23 2.08 1.16 14.85
C ILE A 23 3.60 1.12 14.60
N SER A 24 4.25 2.29 14.55
CA SER A 24 5.70 2.41 14.45
C SER A 24 6.43 1.73 15.61
N GLN A 25 5.91 1.84 16.83
CA GLN A 25 6.48 1.21 18.04
C GLN A 25 6.22 -0.30 18.06
N LEU A 26 5.06 -0.75 17.56
CA LEU A 26 4.67 -2.16 17.54
C LEU A 26 5.34 -2.97 16.41
N GLN A 27 5.97 -2.31 15.44
CA GLN A 27 6.67 -2.98 14.34
C GLN A 27 8.07 -3.42 14.78
N ASP A 28 8.36 -4.73 14.73
CA ASP A 28 9.70 -5.25 15.03
C ASP A 28 10.68 -4.87 13.91
N LYS A 29 11.67 -4.03 14.22
CA LYS A 29 12.63 -3.51 13.23
C LYS A 29 13.74 -4.50 12.88
N LYS A 30 13.97 -5.51 13.71
CA LYS A 30 15.03 -6.51 13.52
C LYS A 30 14.50 -7.73 12.77
N ASP A 31 13.29 -8.15 13.08
CA ASP A 31 12.61 -9.24 12.38
C ASP A 31 11.16 -8.87 12.10
N LEU A 32 10.94 -8.22 10.95
CA LEU A 32 9.67 -7.60 10.60
C LEU A 32 8.48 -8.56 10.79
N ASN A 33 7.58 -8.16 11.68
CA ASN A 33 6.29 -8.80 11.91
C ASN A 33 5.27 -8.43 10.83
N PHE A 34 5.29 -7.18 10.36
CA PHE A 34 4.45 -6.67 9.29
C PHE A 34 5.12 -5.50 8.53
N ILE A 35 4.54 -5.13 7.38
CA ILE A 35 4.81 -3.88 6.66
C ILE A 35 3.49 -3.15 6.36
N ILE A 36 3.55 -1.85 6.10
CA ILE A 36 2.41 -1.10 5.59
C ILE A 36 2.33 -1.31 4.07
N ILE A 37 1.15 -1.64 3.55
CA ILE A 37 0.91 -1.74 2.09
C ILE A 37 -0.16 -0.73 1.66
N GLY A 38 -0.77 -0.93 0.49
CA GLY A 38 -1.96 -0.20 0.07
C GLY A 38 -1.73 1.28 -0.24
N ALA A 39 -2.82 2.05 -0.23
CA ALA A 39 -2.83 3.44 -0.67
C ALA A 39 -2.02 4.36 0.26
N LEU A 40 -2.00 4.06 1.57
CA LEU A 40 -1.26 4.85 2.54
C LEU A 40 0.26 4.85 2.24
N SER A 41 0.80 3.72 1.78
CA SER A 41 2.21 3.64 1.40
C SER A 41 2.55 4.62 0.28
N LEU A 42 1.66 4.77 -0.72
CA LEU A 42 1.82 5.73 -1.81
C LEU A 42 1.65 7.17 -1.33
N LEU A 43 0.69 7.42 -0.43
CA LEU A 43 0.47 8.74 0.16
C LEU A 43 1.71 9.22 0.94
N MET A 44 2.23 8.41 1.86
CA MET A 44 3.37 8.78 2.72
C MET A 44 4.66 9.00 1.91
N GLN A 45 4.78 8.33 0.76
CA GLN A 45 5.89 8.47 -0.19
C GLN A 45 5.66 9.56 -1.26
N GLY A 46 4.57 10.32 -1.17
CA GLY A 46 4.34 11.53 -1.99
C GLY A 46 3.68 11.29 -3.35
N TYR A 47 3.24 10.07 -3.66
CA TYR A 47 2.59 9.75 -4.92
C TYR A 47 1.14 10.23 -4.96
N LEU A 48 0.39 10.07 -3.85
CA LEU A 48 -1.02 10.47 -3.77
C LEU A 48 -1.16 11.90 -3.23
N LYS A 49 -1.94 12.72 -3.93
CA LYS A 49 -2.17 14.14 -3.61
C LYS A 49 -3.65 14.52 -3.62
N TYR A 50 -4.49 13.71 -2.97
CA TYR A 50 -5.92 13.98 -2.83
C TYR A 50 -6.40 13.59 -1.44
N THR A 51 -7.41 14.29 -0.92
CA THR A 51 -7.98 13.97 0.39
C THR A 51 -8.92 12.77 0.30
N ALA A 52 -8.74 11.79 1.17
CA ALA A 52 -9.60 10.62 1.28
C ALA A 52 -9.75 10.17 2.74
N TYR A 53 -10.67 9.24 2.98
CA TYR A 53 -10.69 8.48 4.22
C TYR A 53 -9.67 7.35 4.14
N TRP A 54 -8.47 7.63 4.63
CA TRP A 54 -7.38 6.67 4.65
C TRP A 54 -7.61 5.58 5.69
N ASP A 55 -7.32 4.35 5.29
CA ASP A 55 -7.12 3.17 6.10
C ASP A 55 -5.62 2.85 6.20
N ILE A 56 -5.29 1.91 7.10
CA ILE A 56 -3.93 1.44 7.31
C ILE A 56 -3.90 -0.07 7.11
N ASP A 57 -3.32 -0.51 5.99
CA ASP A 57 -3.19 -1.92 5.66
C ASP A 57 -1.88 -2.50 6.22
N LEU A 58 -1.97 -3.37 7.22
CA LEU A 58 -0.83 -4.08 7.82
C LEU A 58 -0.70 -5.47 7.20
N LEU A 59 0.26 -5.66 6.31
CA LEU A 59 0.57 -6.99 5.77
C LEU A 59 1.51 -7.74 6.71
N PHE A 60 0.99 -8.77 7.36
CA PHE A 60 1.74 -9.61 8.28
C PHE A 60 2.52 -10.71 7.55
N ARG A 61 3.70 -11.02 8.08
CA ARG A 61 4.56 -12.08 7.54
C ARG A 61 3.91 -13.45 7.58
N ASN A 62 3.26 -13.78 8.69
CA ASN A 62 2.59 -15.05 8.90
C ASN A 62 1.60 -14.95 10.07
N ALA A 63 0.77 -15.99 10.24
CA ALA A 63 -0.24 -16.04 11.28
C ALA A 63 0.33 -15.96 12.71
N GLN A 64 1.54 -16.51 12.93
CA GLN A 64 2.20 -16.42 14.23
C GLN A 64 2.55 -14.96 14.58
N ARG A 65 3.16 -14.22 13.66
CA ARG A 65 3.50 -12.80 13.85
C ARG A 65 2.27 -11.93 14.05
N LEU A 66 1.17 -12.22 13.35
CA LEU A 66 -0.12 -11.57 13.61
C LEU A 66 -0.62 -11.84 15.03
N LYS A 67 -0.62 -13.11 15.47
CA LYS A 67 -1.07 -13.48 16.81
C LYS A 67 -0.22 -12.81 17.89
N GLU A 68 1.10 -12.76 17.71
CA GLU A 68 2.01 -12.04 18.60
C GLU A 68 1.68 -10.55 18.66
N PHE A 69 1.45 -9.92 17.51
CA PHE A 69 1.06 -8.51 17.43
C PHE A 69 -0.27 -8.21 18.13
N ILE A 70 -1.30 -9.05 17.94
CA ILE A 70 -2.60 -8.89 18.59
C ILE A 70 -2.44 -8.97 20.11
N ASN A 71 -1.68 -9.94 20.61
CA ASN A 71 -1.47 -10.17 22.03
C ASN A 71 -0.44 -9.23 22.66
N HIS A 72 0.36 -8.51 21.87
CA HIS A 72 1.30 -7.54 22.39
C HIS A 72 0.55 -6.44 23.18
N PRO A 73 0.97 -6.12 24.41
CA PRO A 73 0.35 -5.07 25.21
C PRO A 73 0.35 -3.74 24.46
N LYS A 74 -0.81 -3.08 24.42
CA LYS A 74 -0.97 -1.76 23.81
C LYS A 74 -1.32 -0.72 24.88
N PRO A 75 -1.08 0.57 24.65
CA PRO A 75 -1.38 1.61 25.62
C PRO A 75 -2.84 1.58 26.09
N GLN A 76 -3.08 1.80 27.38
CA GLN A 76 -4.43 1.75 27.97
C GLN A 76 -5.39 2.79 27.37
N ASN A 77 -4.87 3.88 26.83
CA ASN A 77 -5.64 4.94 26.19
C ASN A 77 -5.93 4.67 24.70
N LEU A 78 -5.37 3.61 24.12
CA LEU A 78 -5.71 3.14 22.78
C LEU A 78 -6.97 2.28 22.85
N ARG A 79 -8.00 2.69 22.11
CA ARG A 79 -9.22 1.91 21.92
C ARG A 79 -9.15 1.19 20.58
N ILE A 80 -9.41 -0.11 20.60
CA ILE A 80 -9.46 -0.96 19.40
C ILE A 80 -10.80 -1.66 19.37
N VAL A 81 -11.47 -1.60 18.22
CA VAL A 81 -12.71 -2.33 17.94
C VAL A 81 -12.44 -3.26 16.77
N ASN A 82 -12.88 -4.50 16.89
CA ASN A 82 -12.88 -5.44 15.77
C ASN A 82 -14.27 -5.36 15.12
N TYR A 83 -14.31 -5.20 13.79
CA TYR A 83 -15.57 -5.17 13.06
C TYR A 83 -16.09 -6.56 12.73
N ASP A 84 -15.17 -7.53 12.61
CA ASP A 84 -15.49 -8.90 12.28
C ASP A 84 -15.58 -9.76 13.55
N ASP A 85 -16.72 -10.45 13.74
CA ASP A 85 -16.89 -11.45 14.81
C ASP A 85 -16.10 -12.75 14.52
N GLU A 86 -15.79 -13.02 13.23
CA GLU A 86 -15.02 -14.17 12.74
C GLU A 86 -14.07 -13.74 11.62
N LEU A 87 -12.91 -14.40 11.49
CA LEU A 87 -11.99 -14.18 10.36
C LEU A 87 -12.75 -14.27 9.02
N MET A 88 -12.67 -13.23 8.19
CA MET A 88 -13.03 -13.36 6.77
C MET A 88 -11.94 -14.17 6.06
N ILE A 89 -12.07 -15.50 6.12
CA ILE A 89 -11.17 -16.46 5.46
C ILE A 89 -11.69 -16.72 4.05
N SER A 90 -11.00 -16.19 3.04
CA SER A 90 -11.02 -16.78 1.71
C SER A 90 -9.88 -17.80 1.60
N GLU A 91 -9.95 -18.74 0.64
CA GLU A 91 -8.92 -19.79 0.45
C GLU A 91 -7.47 -19.28 0.37
N LYS A 92 -7.24 -17.98 0.11
CA LYS A 92 -5.91 -17.40 -0.15
C LYS A 92 -5.61 -16.07 0.57
N ILE A 93 -6.61 -15.44 1.19
CA ILE A 93 -6.46 -14.16 1.89
C ILE A 93 -7.28 -14.22 3.17
N THR A 94 -6.65 -13.86 4.27
CA THR A 94 -7.30 -13.55 5.54
C THR A 94 -7.15 -12.07 5.81
N SER A 95 -8.27 -11.37 5.98
CA SER A 95 -8.31 -9.96 6.37
C SER A 95 -9.08 -9.83 7.68
N PHE A 96 -8.56 -9.03 8.61
CA PHE A 96 -9.25 -8.65 9.84
C PHE A 96 -9.42 -7.14 9.86
N HIS A 97 -10.67 -6.69 9.87
CA HIS A 97 -10.97 -5.27 9.89
C HIS A 97 -11.07 -4.78 11.32
N THR A 98 -10.20 -3.84 11.69
CA THR A 98 -10.22 -3.21 13.01
C THR A 98 -10.27 -1.70 12.90
N ALA A 99 -10.68 -1.03 13.97
CA ALA A 99 -10.55 0.41 14.09
C ALA A 99 -9.90 0.85 15.38
N TRP A 100 -8.98 1.80 15.24
CA TRP A 100 -8.11 2.28 16.30
C TRP A 100 -8.42 3.75 16.62
N SER A 101 -8.33 4.10 17.90
CA SER A 101 -8.65 5.45 18.37
C SER A 101 -7.98 5.82 19.68
N PHE A 102 -7.24 6.93 19.67
CA PHE A 102 -6.76 7.66 20.85
C PHE A 102 -7.63 8.89 21.19
N THR A 103 -8.59 9.24 20.32
CA THR A 103 -9.41 10.46 20.45
C THR A 103 -10.88 10.14 20.17
N LYS A 104 -11.73 11.10 19.76
CA LYS A 104 -13.13 10.80 19.39
C LYS A 104 -13.29 10.29 17.95
N THR A 105 -12.24 10.34 17.13
CA THR A 105 -12.26 9.86 15.74
C THR A 105 -11.68 8.45 15.64
N TRP A 106 -12.11 7.67 14.65
CA TRP A 106 -11.66 6.31 14.38
C TRP A 106 -10.86 6.25 13.08
N PHE A 107 -9.90 5.34 13.01
CA PHE A 107 -9.20 4.95 11.79
C PHE A 107 -9.27 3.46 11.60
N ASN A 108 -9.53 3.02 10.38
CA ASN A 108 -9.45 1.61 10.03
C ASN A 108 -7.99 1.19 9.98
N VAL A 109 -7.69 0.07 10.61
CA VAL A 109 -6.39 -0.59 10.61
C VAL A 109 -6.66 -2.05 10.31
N ASP A 110 -6.34 -2.47 9.10
CA ASP A 110 -6.67 -3.79 8.59
C ASP A 110 -5.46 -4.70 8.72
N TYR A 111 -5.67 -5.89 9.28
CA TYR A 111 -4.61 -6.90 9.37
C TYR A 111 -4.76 -7.88 8.22
N ILE A 112 -3.76 -7.92 7.37
CA ILE A 112 -3.78 -8.69 6.13
C ILE A 112 -2.78 -9.84 6.25
N LEU A 113 -3.24 -11.05 5.99
CA LEU A 113 -2.43 -12.24 5.81
C LEU A 113 -2.67 -12.79 4.40
N ARG A 114 -1.60 -12.82 3.62
CA ARG A 114 -1.61 -13.34 2.25
C ARG A 114 -0.30 -14.04 1.97
N GLU A 115 -0.38 -15.32 1.68
CA GLU A 115 0.79 -16.18 1.46
C GLU A 115 1.68 -15.66 0.33
N GLY A 116 3.00 -15.62 0.55
CA GLY A 116 4.01 -15.20 -0.42
C GLY A 116 4.06 -13.70 -0.73
N VAL A 117 3.08 -12.91 -0.29
CA VAL A 117 3.02 -11.48 -0.60
C VAL A 117 3.90 -10.65 0.33
N PHE A 118 4.08 -11.10 1.58
CA PHE A 118 5.04 -10.44 2.46
C PHE A 118 6.47 -10.55 1.91
N GLU A 119 6.86 -11.74 1.48
CA GLU A 119 8.15 -12.01 0.85
C GLU A 119 8.30 -11.21 -0.45
N PHE A 120 7.24 -11.12 -1.25
CA PHE A 120 7.22 -10.30 -2.46
C PHE A 120 7.67 -8.85 -2.19
N TYR A 121 7.20 -8.21 -1.12
CA TYR A 121 7.59 -6.83 -0.77
C TYR A 121 8.93 -6.74 -0.04
N THR A 122 9.33 -7.76 0.71
CA THR A 122 10.46 -7.66 1.66
C THR A 122 11.74 -8.38 1.20
N GLU A 123 11.71 -9.10 0.09
CA GLU A 123 12.78 -9.99 -0.39
C GLU A 123 14.19 -9.39 -0.51
N ASN A 124 14.35 -8.07 -0.58
CA ASN A 124 15.65 -7.39 -0.48
C ASN A 124 15.71 -6.55 0.79
N LEU A 125 15.61 -7.19 1.96
CA LEU A 125 15.67 -6.54 3.28
C LEU A 125 16.89 -5.62 3.43
N SER A 126 18.02 -5.93 2.77
CA SER A 126 19.24 -5.12 2.83
C SER A 126 19.10 -3.73 2.20
N SER A 127 18.22 -3.57 1.21
CA SER A 127 17.89 -2.26 0.60
C SER A 127 16.58 -1.69 1.12
N PHE A 128 15.78 -2.50 1.81
CA PHE A 128 14.50 -2.10 2.38
C PHE A 128 14.75 -1.27 3.64
N LYS A 129 14.54 0.04 3.55
CA LYS A 129 14.75 0.97 4.67
C LYS A 129 13.40 1.49 5.16
N PRO A 130 13.25 1.75 6.48
CA PRO A 130 12.02 2.34 6.99
C PRO A 130 11.89 3.79 6.53
N TYR A 131 10.67 4.17 6.20
CA TYR A 131 10.28 5.57 6.11
C TYR A 131 10.37 6.18 7.51
N THR A 132 11.12 7.27 7.66
CA THR A 132 11.33 7.94 8.94
C THR A 132 10.91 9.41 8.86
N THR A 133 10.09 9.86 9.80
CA THR A 133 9.73 11.26 9.97
C THR A 133 9.41 11.57 11.43
N ILE A 134 9.39 12.85 11.79
CA ILE A 134 8.91 13.33 13.09
C ILE A 134 7.78 14.30 12.83
N VAL A 135 6.60 14.00 13.38
CA VAL A 135 5.44 14.89 13.31
C VAL A 135 5.28 15.61 14.63
N GLU A 136 5.30 16.94 14.59
CA GLU A 136 5.03 17.78 15.76
C GLU A 136 3.56 18.17 15.77
N LEU A 137 2.86 17.80 16.85
CA LEU A 137 1.49 18.25 17.16
C LEU A 137 1.53 19.09 18.44
N LYS A 138 0.39 19.69 18.80
CA LYS A 138 0.29 20.54 20.01
C LYS A 138 0.70 19.82 21.30
N ASP A 139 0.51 18.52 21.36
CA ASP A 139 0.69 17.67 22.53
C ASP A 139 1.99 16.85 22.52
N GLY A 140 2.86 17.05 21.52
CA GLY A 140 4.19 16.44 21.53
C GLY A 140 4.77 16.16 20.15
N LYS A 141 5.92 15.45 20.17
CA LYS A 141 6.58 14.94 18.97
C LYS A 141 6.29 13.46 18.81
N PHE A 142 5.92 13.08 17.61
CA PHE A 142 5.53 11.72 17.26
C PHE A 142 6.53 11.21 16.21
N PRO A 143 7.58 10.48 16.64
CA PRO A 143 8.46 9.81 15.71
C PRO A 143 7.68 8.69 15.01
N ILE A 144 7.77 8.67 13.68
CA ILE A 144 7.17 7.64 12.83
C ILE A 144 8.31 7.01 12.05
N GLU A 145 8.55 5.74 12.32
CA GLU A 145 9.48 4.88 11.59
C GLU A 145 8.69 3.65 11.12
N LEU A 146 8.43 3.53 9.83
CA LEU A 146 7.57 2.46 9.29
C LEU A 146 8.18 1.86 8.04
N TYR A 147 8.21 0.54 7.94
CA TYR A 147 8.47 -0.13 6.67
C TYR A 147 7.21 -0.10 5.81
N LEU A 148 7.30 0.60 4.67
CA LEU A 148 6.22 0.80 3.71
C LEU A 148 6.54 0.02 2.43
N ALA A 149 5.53 -0.52 1.75
CA ALA A 149 5.71 -1.13 0.44
C ALA A 149 6.27 -0.11 -0.57
N HIS A 150 7.23 -0.56 -1.38
CA HIS A 150 7.80 0.29 -2.42
C HIS A 150 6.73 0.62 -3.48
N PRO A 151 6.63 1.87 -3.96
CA PRO A 151 5.62 2.26 -4.96
C PRO A 151 5.69 1.42 -6.23
N TRP A 152 6.91 1.02 -6.65
CA TRP A 152 7.10 0.16 -7.80
C TRP A 152 6.62 -1.29 -7.57
N ASP A 153 6.73 -1.82 -6.35
CA ASP A 153 6.17 -3.14 -6.03
C ASP A 153 4.63 -3.07 -5.99
N LEU A 154 4.07 -1.98 -5.46
CA LEU A 154 2.63 -1.71 -5.50
C LEU A 154 2.11 -1.57 -6.93
N PHE A 155 2.90 -1.02 -7.85
CA PHE A 155 2.55 -0.98 -9.27
C PHE A 155 2.39 -2.40 -9.85
N VAL A 156 3.35 -3.29 -9.57
CA VAL A 156 3.26 -4.71 -9.98
C VAL A 156 2.03 -5.39 -9.40
N GLU A 157 1.84 -5.25 -8.09
CA GLU A 157 0.73 -5.89 -7.37
C GLU A 157 -0.63 -5.43 -7.91
N LYS A 158 -0.78 -4.13 -8.17
CA LYS A 158 -2.01 -3.56 -8.71
C LYS A 158 -2.28 -3.97 -10.14
N VAL A 159 -1.29 -3.94 -11.03
CA VAL A 159 -1.47 -4.43 -12.41
C VAL A 159 -1.88 -5.91 -12.41
N LEU A 160 -1.29 -6.73 -11.53
CA LEU A 160 -1.62 -8.15 -11.44
C LEU A 160 -2.90 -8.44 -10.64
N SER A 161 -3.46 -7.44 -9.95
CA SER A 161 -4.68 -7.60 -9.14
C SER A 161 -5.80 -8.23 -9.98
N PRO A 162 -6.44 -9.32 -9.50
CA PRO A 162 -7.59 -9.90 -10.18
C PRO A 162 -8.76 -8.93 -10.33
N ARG A 163 -8.86 -7.92 -9.46
CA ARG A 163 -9.91 -6.90 -9.49
C ARG A 163 -9.78 -5.99 -10.72
N VAL A 164 -8.56 -5.70 -11.17
CA VAL A 164 -8.32 -4.77 -12.26
C VAL A 164 -8.95 -5.24 -13.57
N VAL A 165 -8.90 -6.53 -13.89
CA VAL A 165 -9.56 -7.07 -15.10
C VAL A 165 -11.08 -6.87 -15.03
N LYS A 166 -11.68 -7.21 -13.88
CA LYS A 166 -13.10 -7.02 -13.64
C LYS A 166 -13.50 -5.54 -13.70
N ASP A 167 -12.70 -4.66 -13.11
CA ASP A 167 -12.96 -3.22 -13.09
C ASP A 167 -12.87 -2.61 -14.51
N ILE A 168 -11.93 -3.09 -15.33
CA ILE A 168 -11.82 -2.75 -16.75
C ILE A 168 -13.05 -3.23 -17.52
N GLU A 169 -13.44 -4.49 -17.38
CA GLU A 169 -14.61 -5.07 -18.06
C GLU A 169 -15.91 -4.36 -17.69
N LEU A 170 -16.06 -3.98 -16.43
CA LEU A 170 -17.21 -3.26 -15.90
C LEU A 170 -17.17 -1.75 -16.16
N LYS A 171 -16.10 -1.23 -16.79
CA LYS A 171 -15.87 0.20 -17.05
C LYS A 171 -16.03 1.06 -15.80
N VAL A 172 -15.52 0.57 -14.67
CA VAL A 172 -15.59 1.29 -13.39
C VAL A 172 -14.56 2.43 -13.41
N ASP A 173 -15.03 3.63 -13.74
CA ASP A 173 -14.26 4.88 -13.73
C ASP A 173 -13.60 5.21 -12.38
N MET A 174 -14.15 4.67 -11.28
CA MET A 174 -13.66 4.88 -9.92
C MET A 174 -12.74 3.79 -9.35
N SER A 175 -12.20 2.87 -10.17
CA SER A 175 -11.28 1.85 -9.67
C SER A 175 -10.01 2.48 -9.06
N VAL A 176 -9.83 2.25 -7.75
CA VAL A 176 -8.71 2.78 -6.97
C VAL A 176 -7.38 2.20 -7.45
N ASP A 177 -7.36 0.92 -7.84
CA ASP A 177 -6.14 0.27 -8.34
C ASP A 177 -5.70 0.87 -9.68
N ILE A 178 -6.64 1.06 -10.61
CA ILE A 178 -6.36 1.72 -11.90
C ILE A 178 -5.81 3.13 -11.70
N ARG A 179 -6.43 3.92 -10.80
CA ARG A 179 -5.95 5.27 -10.48
C ARG A 179 -4.51 5.27 -9.98
N HIS A 180 -4.18 4.38 -9.05
CA HIS A 180 -2.84 4.27 -8.51
C HIS A 180 -1.82 3.84 -9.56
N ILE A 181 -2.19 2.89 -10.45
CA ILE A 181 -1.34 2.47 -11.58
C ILE A 181 -0.98 3.69 -12.44
N TYR A 182 -1.95 4.51 -12.83
CA TYR A 182 -1.68 5.70 -13.63
C TYR A 182 -0.86 6.76 -12.90
N ILE A 183 -1.12 6.99 -11.61
CA ILE A 183 -0.34 7.94 -10.81
C ILE A 183 1.13 7.53 -10.77
N ILE A 184 1.42 6.25 -10.49
CA ILE A 184 2.79 5.75 -10.44
C ILE A 184 3.41 5.80 -11.84
N TYR A 185 2.71 5.30 -12.86
CA TYR A 185 3.19 5.30 -14.24
C TYR A 185 3.60 6.71 -14.68
N LYS A 186 2.73 7.70 -14.50
CA LYS A 186 3.00 9.08 -14.92
C LYS A 186 4.26 9.67 -14.28
N GLN A 187 4.59 9.28 -13.04
CA GLN A 187 5.78 9.77 -12.33
C GLN A 187 7.06 8.99 -12.68
N GLU A 188 6.94 7.73 -13.08
CA GLU A 188 8.07 6.79 -13.12
C GLU A 188 8.40 6.24 -14.51
N HIS A 189 7.47 6.30 -15.48
CA HIS A 189 7.59 5.61 -16.78
C HIS A 189 8.81 5.99 -17.63
N GLU A 190 9.41 7.16 -17.42
CA GLU A 190 10.62 7.59 -18.15
C GLU A 190 11.91 7.06 -17.50
N LYS A 191 11.84 6.51 -16.29
CA LYS A 191 13.01 6.09 -15.52
C LYS A 191 13.38 4.64 -15.84
N GLN A 192 14.65 4.39 -16.19
CA GLN A 192 15.12 3.06 -16.56
C GLN A 192 15.15 2.09 -15.38
N ASP A 193 15.57 2.56 -14.21
CA ASP A 193 15.63 1.79 -12.96
C ASP A 193 14.24 1.28 -12.51
N PHE A 194 13.19 2.07 -12.75
CA PHE A 194 11.80 1.64 -12.57
C PHE A 194 11.52 0.37 -13.38
N TRP A 195 11.75 0.39 -14.69
CA TRP A 195 11.47 -0.75 -15.56
C TRP A 195 12.34 -1.97 -15.25
N GLU A 196 13.64 -1.76 -14.97
CA GLU A 196 14.54 -2.83 -14.54
C GLU A 196 14.03 -3.54 -13.28
N HIS A 197 13.55 -2.76 -12.29
CA HIS A 197 12.94 -3.30 -11.08
C HIS A 197 11.67 -4.10 -11.37
N ILE A 198 10.75 -3.53 -12.14
CA ILE A 198 9.48 -4.18 -12.53
C ILE A 198 9.76 -5.51 -13.24
N ILE A 199 10.62 -5.51 -14.26
CA ILE A 199 10.99 -6.70 -15.04
C ILE A 199 11.60 -7.78 -14.14
N LYS A 200 12.54 -7.39 -13.27
CA LYS A 200 13.15 -8.31 -12.31
C LYS A 200 12.11 -8.92 -11.38
N LYS A 201 11.16 -8.13 -10.87
CA LYS A 201 10.11 -8.60 -9.97
C LYS A 201 9.13 -9.55 -10.65
N ILE A 202 8.59 -9.19 -11.82
CA ILE A 202 7.60 -10.03 -12.52
C ILE A 202 8.18 -11.35 -13.01
N ARG A 203 9.46 -11.37 -13.43
CA ARG A 203 10.16 -12.61 -13.82
C ARG A 203 10.30 -13.56 -12.65
N ARG A 204 10.68 -13.02 -11.49
CA ARG A 204 10.85 -13.80 -10.26
C ARG A 204 9.56 -14.49 -9.83
N ILE A 205 8.43 -13.81 -9.90
CA ILE A 205 7.12 -14.40 -9.57
C ILE A 205 6.50 -15.18 -10.74
N ASN A 206 7.22 -15.30 -11.87
CA ASN A 206 6.78 -15.96 -13.09
C ASN A 206 5.41 -15.46 -13.63
N LYS A 207 5.24 -14.13 -13.65
CA LYS A 207 4.02 -13.45 -14.10
C LYS A 207 4.24 -12.48 -15.27
N GLU A 208 5.36 -12.60 -15.98
CA GLU A 208 5.73 -11.65 -17.05
C GLU A 208 4.65 -11.51 -18.13
N ILE A 209 4.17 -12.63 -18.69
CA ILE A 209 3.14 -12.61 -19.76
C ILE A 209 1.83 -11.97 -19.25
N GLU A 210 1.38 -12.37 -18.06
CA GLU A 210 0.16 -11.85 -17.44
C GLU A 210 0.28 -10.34 -17.19
N PHE A 211 1.42 -9.90 -16.67
CA PHE A 211 1.71 -8.50 -16.40
C PHE A 211 1.70 -7.66 -17.66
N LYS A 212 2.44 -8.08 -18.71
CA LYS A 212 2.49 -7.37 -20.00
C LYS A 212 1.12 -7.22 -20.63
N THR A 213 0.33 -8.30 -20.61
CA THR A 213 -1.03 -8.31 -21.15
C THR A 213 -1.92 -7.31 -20.40
N LYS A 214 -1.96 -7.40 -19.07
CA LYS A 214 -2.79 -6.51 -18.24
C LYS A 214 -2.34 -5.06 -18.35
N LEU A 215 -1.05 -4.77 -18.27
CA LEU A 215 -0.52 -3.42 -18.38
C LEU A 215 -0.85 -2.80 -19.74
N SER A 216 -0.66 -3.55 -20.83
CA SER A 216 -1.00 -3.07 -22.18
C SER A 216 -2.48 -2.73 -22.29
N THR A 217 -3.36 -3.61 -21.80
CA THR A 217 -4.81 -3.35 -21.77
C THR A 217 -5.14 -2.10 -20.96
N ILE A 218 -4.56 -1.94 -19.76
CA ILE A 218 -4.78 -0.77 -18.93
C ILE A 218 -4.38 0.50 -19.70
N LEU A 219 -3.13 0.60 -20.16
CA LEU A 219 -2.60 1.81 -20.78
C LEU A 219 -3.37 2.19 -22.06
N ASN A 220 -3.82 1.21 -22.85
CA ASN A 220 -4.63 1.44 -24.05
C ASN A 220 -6.02 2.02 -23.75
N LEU A 221 -6.52 1.88 -22.51
CA LEU A 221 -7.82 2.43 -22.08
C LEU A 221 -7.70 3.79 -21.40
N SER A 222 -6.50 4.39 -21.36
CA SER A 222 -6.24 5.65 -20.65
C SER A 222 -7.17 6.80 -21.04
N GLU A 223 -7.43 6.97 -22.34
CA GLU A 223 -8.34 8.00 -22.85
C GLU A 223 -9.80 7.72 -22.46
N GLU A 224 -10.28 6.48 -22.63
CA GLU A 224 -11.65 6.07 -22.26
C GLU A 224 -11.92 6.28 -20.76
N LEU A 225 -10.89 6.07 -19.93
CA LEU A 225 -10.96 6.21 -18.48
C LEU A 225 -10.71 7.65 -17.99
N GLY A 226 -10.56 8.62 -18.90
CA GLY A 226 -10.41 10.04 -18.57
C GLY A 226 -9.02 10.46 -18.06
N TYR A 227 -8.00 9.60 -18.22
CA TYR A 227 -6.61 9.92 -17.89
C TYR A 227 -5.87 10.64 -19.04
N GLY A 228 -6.54 10.81 -20.19
CA GLY A 228 -5.99 11.41 -21.39
C GLY A 228 -5.04 10.47 -22.14
N GLN A 229 -4.46 10.96 -23.23
CA GLN A 229 -3.48 10.19 -24.00
C GLN A 229 -2.20 10.04 -23.19
N ILE A 230 -1.81 8.79 -22.93
CA ILE A 230 -0.53 8.46 -22.29
C ILE A 230 0.48 8.08 -23.37
N ILE A 231 1.65 8.71 -23.32
CA ILE A 231 2.77 8.35 -24.18
C ILE A 231 3.45 7.12 -23.57
N ILE A 232 3.46 6.02 -24.32
CA ILE A 232 4.21 4.81 -23.95
C ILE A 232 5.61 4.95 -24.53
N PRO A 233 6.68 5.03 -23.71
CA PRO A 233 8.03 5.12 -24.22
C PRO A 233 8.40 3.88 -25.05
N ASP A 234 9.24 4.03 -26.08
CA ASP A 234 9.60 2.93 -26.98
C ASP A 234 10.23 1.74 -26.24
N SER A 235 11.06 2.00 -25.22
CA SER A 235 11.65 0.96 -24.36
C SER A 235 10.60 0.09 -23.68
N VAL A 236 9.47 0.70 -23.29
CA VAL A 236 8.32 0.03 -22.69
C VAL A 236 7.50 -0.67 -23.77
N SER A 237 7.28 -0.01 -24.92
CA SER A 237 6.53 -0.61 -26.03
C SER A 237 7.20 -1.88 -26.54
N SER A 238 8.53 -1.93 -26.63
CA SER A 238 9.26 -3.13 -27.01
C SER A 238 9.10 -4.22 -25.95
N PHE A 239 9.27 -3.88 -24.67
CA PHE A 239 9.04 -4.81 -23.56
C PHE A 239 7.63 -5.42 -23.56
N LEU A 240 6.60 -4.63 -23.87
CA LEU A 240 5.20 -5.09 -23.89
C LEU A 240 4.86 -5.99 -25.09
N LYS A 241 5.63 -5.94 -26.18
CA LYS A 241 5.40 -6.71 -27.42
C LYS A 241 6.12 -8.06 -27.46
N GLU A 242 7.22 -8.19 -26.74
CA GLU A 242 8.02 -9.43 -26.59
C GLU A 242 7.41 -10.39 -25.55
#